data_AF-A0A3P8TAH4-F1
#
_entry.id   AF-A0A3P8TAH4-F1
#
_cell.length_a   1.000
_cell.length_b   1.000
_cell.length_c   1.000
_cell.angle_alpha   90.00
_cell.angle_beta   90.00
_cell.angle_gamma   90.00
#
_symmetry.space_group_name_H-M   'P 1'
#
loop_
_entity.id
_entity.type
_entity.pdbx_description
1 polymer ?
#
loop_
_entity_poly.entity_id
_entity_poly.type
_entity_poly.pdbx_seq_one_letter_code
_entity_poly.pdbx_strand_id
1 'polypeptide(L)'
;MRSGVGLCVLGLLCLHSSVFSQPGVLIFCDDPSVEMAINSAVTKFNERLTTGHKLAVYQTLTASKSENGSDSVYSLQFTSRRSDCAAGSSKPWTECNYLPSGRKEPISCNATVLMTETDADTTQVDCQLDDYIVPEKAQCLGCPVEIDENSEDLSSPLYVSISKYNSISNSAHLFTLNSIGHATRQVVAGFRFKLRFDMRKTKCAKSEHQDLNELCVPDEENVEFANCNSTVDVAPWRLEPPQAHLECEPGALPPMLYTRRRPPGWSPLRNLLYNVPSAPTSSPPPPPPPPPPPPSSTALAQEESSEEDTTAPKPTASVLAITEDVNDSPFHCPSKAWKAFHPAPDAAPTKATVEASPQPSADGVFSDIDLLG
;
A
#
# COMPACT_ATOMS: atom_id res chain seq x y z
N MET A 1 -67.81 3.23 -28.33
CA MET A 1 -66.76 4.25 -28.14
C MET A 1 -66.76 4.62 -26.66
N ARG A 2 -65.87 4.16 -25.76
CA ARG A 2 -64.65 3.32 -25.84
C ARG A 2 -63.38 3.95 -26.43
N SER A 3 -63.08 5.19 -26.04
CA SER A 3 -61.73 5.60 -25.62
C SER A 3 -61.87 6.78 -24.65
N GLY A 4 -60.95 6.96 -23.68
CA GLY A 4 -60.95 8.12 -22.77
C GLY A 4 -60.69 7.87 -21.28
N VAL A 5 -60.82 6.63 -20.77
CA VAL A 5 -60.65 6.33 -19.32
C VAL A 5 -59.23 5.81 -18.98
N GLY A 6 -58.50 5.26 -19.95
CA GLY A 6 -57.20 4.61 -19.71
C GLY A 6 -56.01 5.53 -19.45
N LEU A 7 -56.11 6.83 -19.77
CA LEU A 7 -54.98 7.77 -19.68
C LEU A 7 -54.81 8.40 -18.28
N CYS A 8 -55.89 8.65 -17.55
CA CYS A 8 -55.81 9.25 -16.21
C CYS A 8 -55.19 8.32 -15.16
N VAL A 9 -55.39 7.00 -15.30
CA VAL A 9 -54.90 6.00 -14.33
C VAL A 9 -53.37 5.88 -14.36
N LEU A 10 -52.77 5.93 -15.55
CA LEU A 10 -51.31 5.88 -15.69
C LEU A 10 -50.62 7.16 -15.18
N GLY A 11 -51.24 8.33 -15.37
CA GLY A 11 -50.74 9.60 -14.81
C GLY A 11 -50.72 9.61 -13.28
N LEU A 12 -51.74 9.03 -12.64
CA LEU A 12 -51.82 8.94 -11.17
C LEU A 12 -50.85 7.90 -10.58
N LEU A 13 -50.62 6.77 -11.26
CA LEU A 13 -49.66 5.75 -10.79
C LEU A 13 -48.21 6.28 -10.76
N CYS A 14 -47.82 7.13 -11.72
CA CYS A 14 -46.49 7.75 -11.71
C CYS A 14 -46.28 8.78 -10.57
N LEU A 15 -47.35 9.22 -9.89
CA LEU A 15 -47.29 10.13 -8.74
C LEU A 15 -47.25 9.40 -7.38
N HIS A 16 -47.12 8.07 -7.37
CA HIS A 16 -46.99 7.27 -6.14
C HIS A 16 -45.69 6.47 -6.04
N SER A 17 -44.87 6.43 -7.10
CA SER A 17 -43.54 5.79 -7.10
C SER A 17 -42.39 6.73 -6.73
N SER A 18 -42.61 8.04 -6.69
CA SER A 18 -41.64 9.01 -6.18
C SER A 18 -41.66 9.07 -4.66
N VAL A 19 -41.15 8.02 -4.00
CA VAL A 19 -40.76 8.10 -2.58
C VAL A 19 -39.65 9.14 -2.49
N PHE A 20 -40.01 10.34 -2.04
CA PHE A 20 -39.14 11.51 -2.05
C PHE A 20 -38.15 11.40 -0.89
N SER A 21 -37.12 10.58 -1.06
CA SER A 21 -36.02 10.45 -0.10
C SER A 21 -35.35 11.81 0.06
N GLN A 22 -35.71 12.51 1.13
CA GLN A 22 -35.12 13.81 1.45
C GLN A 22 -33.62 13.63 1.69
N PRO A 23 -32.75 14.56 1.25
CA PRO A 23 -31.34 14.50 1.56
C PRO A 23 -31.15 14.61 3.08
N GLY A 24 -30.80 13.49 3.71
CA GLY A 24 -30.64 13.39 5.17
C GLY A 24 -29.54 14.32 5.69
N VAL A 25 -29.83 14.96 6.82
CA VAL A 25 -28.86 15.80 7.53
C VAL A 25 -27.84 14.90 8.22
N LEU A 26 -26.54 15.15 8.01
CA LEU A 26 -25.48 14.42 8.70
C LEU A 26 -25.56 14.69 10.21
N ILE A 27 -25.38 13.64 11.01
CA ILE A 27 -25.44 13.68 12.47
C ILE A 27 -24.18 13.06 13.08
N PHE A 28 -23.93 13.34 14.35
CA PHE A 28 -22.75 12.84 15.05
C PHE A 28 -22.83 11.32 15.23
N CYS A 29 -21.73 10.64 14.93
CA CYS A 29 -21.62 9.17 15.03
C CYS A 29 -21.67 8.65 16.47
N ASP A 30 -21.32 9.49 17.45
CA ASP A 30 -21.37 9.20 18.90
C ASP A 30 -22.75 9.46 19.53
N ASP A 31 -23.77 9.82 18.74
CA ASP A 31 -25.13 10.02 19.25
C ASP A 31 -25.77 8.66 19.65
N PRO A 32 -26.41 8.54 20.83
CA PRO A 32 -26.99 7.27 21.29
C PRO A 32 -28.11 6.75 20.38
N SER A 33 -28.77 7.60 19.57
CA SER A 33 -29.71 7.15 18.54
C SER A 33 -29.02 6.47 17.36
N VAL A 34 -27.77 6.85 17.04
CA VAL A 34 -26.92 6.18 16.04
C VAL A 34 -26.45 4.84 16.59
N GLU A 35 -26.03 4.76 17.86
CA GLU A 35 -25.75 3.48 18.51
C GLU A 35 -26.97 2.53 18.48
N MET A 36 -28.16 3.03 18.82
CA MET A 36 -29.39 2.23 18.80
C MET A 36 -29.74 1.76 17.39
N ALA A 37 -29.61 2.62 16.38
CA ALA A 37 -29.87 2.27 14.99
C ALA A 37 -28.85 1.24 14.45
N ILE A 38 -27.57 1.39 14.77
CA ILE A 38 -26.51 0.42 14.44
C ILE A 38 -26.76 -0.93 15.12
N ASN A 39 -27.14 -0.94 16.40
CA ASN A 39 -27.49 -2.16 17.13
C ASN A 39 -28.65 -2.91 16.47
N SER A 40 -29.71 -2.20 16.05
CA SER A 40 -30.80 -2.78 15.26
C SER A 40 -30.30 -3.36 13.93
N ALA A 41 -29.55 -2.58 13.14
CA ALA A 41 -29.10 -2.97 11.80
C ALA A 41 -28.24 -4.23 11.81
N VAL A 42 -27.27 -4.30 12.73
CA VAL A 42 -26.34 -5.43 12.85
C VAL A 42 -27.06 -6.65 13.41
N THR A 43 -28.03 -6.49 14.30
CA THR A 43 -28.86 -7.60 14.79
C THR A 43 -29.75 -8.16 13.66
N LYS A 44 -30.47 -7.29 12.94
CA LYS A 44 -31.32 -7.66 11.79
C LYS A 44 -30.54 -8.33 10.65
N PHE A 45 -29.27 -7.99 10.48
CA PHE A 45 -28.39 -8.71 9.54
C PHE A 45 -27.98 -10.08 10.10
N ASN A 46 -27.56 -10.15 11.36
CA ASN A 46 -27.15 -11.40 12.01
C ASN A 46 -28.27 -12.44 12.13
N GLU A 47 -29.54 -12.02 12.23
CA GLU A 47 -30.71 -12.89 12.18
C GLU A 47 -30.86 -13.63 10.84
N ARG A 48 -30.33 -13.06 9.74
CA ARG A 48 -30.36 -13.67 8.39
C ARG A 48 -29.23 -14.68 8.18
N LEU A 49 -28.24 -14.72 9.07
CA LEU A 49 -27.10 -15.64 8.96
C LEU A 49 -27.47 -17.02 9.49
N THR A 50 -27.55 -18.00 8.59
CA THR A 50 -27.80 -19.41 8.92
C THR A 50 -26.54 -20.22 9.15
N THR A 51 -25.36 -19.73 8.73
CA THR A 51 -24.08 -20.41 8.82
C THR A 51 -22.92 -19.45 9.12
N GLY A 52 -21.80 -19.99 9.59
CA GLY A 52 -20.60 -19.20 9.89
C GLY A 52 -20.70 -18.39 11.19
N HIS A 53 -20.36 -17.12 11.13
CA HIS A 53 -20.11 -16.25 12.28
C HIS A 53 -20.91 -14.96 12.20
N LYS A 54 -21.39 -14.46 13.34
CA LYS A 54 -22.03 -13.15 13.45
C LYS A 54 -21.04 -12.04 13.08
N LEU A 55 -21.55 -10.97 12.47
CA LEU A 55 -20.85 -9.71 12.34
C LEU A 55 -20.95 -8.90 13.64
N ALA A 56 -19.86 -8.26 14.03
CA ALA A 56 -19.80 -7.21 15.04
C ALA A 56 -19.30 -5.91 14.37
N VAL A 57 -19.78 -4.75 14.82
CA VAL A 57 -19.33 -3.45 14.31
C VAL A 57 -17.83 -3.30 14.53
N TYR A 58 -17.14 -2.77 13.52
CA TYR A 58 -15.76 -2.33 13.62
C TYR A 58 -15.72 -0.82 13.87
N GLN A 59 -16.19 0.00 12.93
CA GLN A 59 -16.28 1.45 13.11
C GLN A 59 -17.47 2.06 12.33
N THR A 60 -18.03 3.16 12.83
CA THR A 60 -19.03 3.95 12.11
C THR A 60 -18.33 4.89 11.14
N LEU A 61 -18.79 4.98 9.89
CA LEU A 61 -18.20 5.86 8.87
C LEU A 61 -19.00 7.16 8.73
N THR A 62 -20.32 7.05 8.54
CA THR A 62 -21.24 8.19 8.46
C THR A 62 -22.61 7.80 9.00
N ALA A 63 -23.34 8.79 9.54
CA ALA A 63 -24.74 8.69 9.88
C ALA A 63 -25.48 9.94 9.40
N SER A 64 -26.69 9.77 8.85
CA SER A 64 -27.59 10.88 8.53
C SER A 64 -29.02 10.56 8.94
N LYS A 65 -29.81 11.62 9.19
CA LYS A 65 -31.20 11.57 9.61
C LYS A 65 -32.08 12.36 8.66
N SER A 66 -33.22 11.80 8.28
CA SER A 66 -34.32 12.50 7.62
C SER A 66 -35.65 12.24 8.33
N GLU A 67 -36.61 13.15 8.16
CA GLU A 67 -37.94 13.03 8.76
C GLU A 67 -38.94 12.49 7.73
N ASN A 68 -39.75 11.50 8.14
CA ASN A 68 -40.73 10.83 7.30
C ASN A 68 -42.10 10.77 8.00
N GLY A 69 -42.68 11.96 8.27
CA GLY A 69 -43.88 12.10 9.07
C GLY A 69 -43.54 12.24 10.55
N SER A 70 -44.10 11.38 11.40
CA SER A 70 -43.70 11.24 12.80
C SER A 70 -42.33 10.57 12.98
N ASP A 71 -41.93 9.76 12.01
CA ASP A 71 -40.87 8.79 12.17
C ASP A 71 -39.55 9.32 11.60
N SER A 72 -38.44 9.01 12.28
CA SER A 72 -37.11 9.40 11.83
C SER A 72 -36.44 8.28 11.05
N VAL A 73 -35.98 8.55 9.83
CA VAL A 73 -35.22 7.60 9.01
C VAL A 73 -33.73 7.88 9.18
N TYR A 74 -33.01 6.91 9.72
CA TYR A 74 -31.56 6.95 9.88
C TYR A 74 -30.91 6.17 8.73
N SER A 75 -29.99 6.81 8.02
CA SER A 75 -29.16 6.19 6.98
C SER A 75 -27.72 6.08 7.50
N LEU A 76 -27.18 4.86 7.49
CA LEU A 76 -25.94 4.50 8.17
C LEU A 76 -24.95 3.88 7.20
N GLN A 77 -23.69 4.31 7.30
CA GLN A 77 -22.55 3.61 6.72
C GLN A 77 -21.59 3.23 7.84
N PHE A 78 -21.24 1.94 7.93
CA PHE A 78 -20.33 1.42 8.94
C PHE A 78 -19.52 0.25 8.36
N THR A 79 -18.47 -0.15 9.07
CA THR A 79 -17.77 -1.40 8.77
C THR A 79 -17.93 -2.39 9.90
N SER A 80 -17.74 -3.67 9.60
CA SER A 80 -17.90 -4.78 10.53
C SER A 80 -16.79 -5.83 10.35
N ARG A 81 -16.65 -6.73 11.32
CA ARG A 81 -15.82 -7.95 11.19
C ARG A 81 -16.60 -9.16 11.68
N ARG A 82 -16.21 -10.35 11.19
CA ARG A 82 -16.71 -11.63 11.73
C ARG A 82 -16.22 -11.80 13.17
N SER A 83 -17.10 -12.31 14.02
CA SER A 83 -16.89 -12.46 15.47
C SER A 83 -16.77 -13.91 15.92
N ASP A 84 -16.26 -14.14 17.13
CA ASP A 84 -16.14 -15.47 17.76
C ASP A 84 -17.50 -16.19 17.89
N CYS A 85 -18.59 -15.44 17.98
CA CYS A 85 -19.96 -15.95 18.01
C CYS A 85 -20.40 -16.59 16.70
N ALA A 86 -20.83 -17.85 16.77
CA ALA A 86 -21.48 -18.55 15.66
C ALA A 86 -22.82 -17.89 15.26
N ALA A 87 -23.16 -18.01 13.98
CA ALA A 87 -24.48 -17.69 13.45
C ALA A 87 -25.59 -18.46 14.19
N GLY A 88 -26.77 -17.85 14.36
CA GLY A 88 -27.88 -18.43 15.13
C GLY A 88 -27.69 -18.55 16.66
N SER A 89 -26.52 -18.20 17.22
CA SER A 89 -26.33 -18.18 18.68
C SER A 89 -27.20 -17.11 19.37
N SER A 90 -27.57 -17.33 20.64
CA SER A 90 -28.37 -16.37 21.43
C SER A 90 -27.59 -15.13 21.89
N LYS A 91 -26.26 -15.21 21.96
CA LYS A 91 -25.37 -14.15 22.45
C LYS A 91 -25.42 -12.90 21.53
N PRO A 92 -25.62 -11.67 22.04
CA PRO A 92 -25.65 -10.47 21.21
C PRO A 92 -24.26 -10.12 20.68
N TRP A 93 -24.21 -9.48 19.50
CA TRP A 93 -22.94 -9.18 18.82
C TRP A 93 -22.02 -8.27 19.64
N THR A 94 -22.60 -7.40 20.48
CA THR A 94 -21.91 -6.49 21.40
C THR A 94 -21.07 -7.22 22.45
N GLU A 95 -21.39 -8.46 22.80
CA GLU A 95 -20.59 -9.30 23.71
C GLU A 95 -19.54 -10.17 23.00
N CYS A 96 -19.59 -10.26 21.67
CA CYS A 96 -18.69 -11.10 20.87
C CYS A 96 -17.36 -10.39 20.61
N ASN A 97 -16.26 -11.13 20.52
CA ASN A 97 -14.95 -10.58 20.12
C ASN A 97 -14.74 -10.78 18.61
N TYR A 98 -13.88 -10.00 17.97
CA TYR A 98 -13.54 -10.26 16.57
C TYR A 98 -12.73 -11.55 16.42
N LEU A 99 -12.92 -12.27 15.31
CA LEU A 99 -12.01 -13.36 14.96
C LEU A 99 -10.62 -12.79 14.61
N PRO A 100 -9.51 -13.31 15.18
CA PRO A 100 -8.16 -12.85 14.87
C PRO A 100 -7.69 -13.29 13.47
N SER A 101 -8.37 -14.26 12.86
CA SER A 101 -8.13 -14.78 11.51
C SER A 101 -9.31 -14.50 10.59
N GLY A 102 -9.04 -14.11 9.34
CA GLY A 102 -10.07 -13.74 8.35
C GLY A 102 -9.57 -12.66 7.37
N ARG A 103 -10.50 -11.90 6.78
CA ARG A 103 -10.17 -10.75 5.91
C ARG A 103 -9.34 -9.71 6.69
N LYS A 104 -8.28 -9.18 6.07
CA LYS A 104 -7.44 -8.11 6.65
C LYS A 104 -8.18 -6.78 6.67
N GLU A 105 -9.09 -6.60 5.73
CA GLU A 105 -10.00 -5.47 5.55
C GLU A 105 -11.31 -5.68 6.34
N PRO A 106 -11.90 -4.63 6.96
CA PRO A 106 -13.27 -4.65 7.46
C PRO A 106 -14.32 -4.79 6.34
N ILE A 107 -15.43 -5.46 6.63
CA ILE A 107 -16.58 -5.63 5.74
C ILE A 107 -17.41 -4.34 5.73
N SER A 108 -17.62 -3.76 4.54
CA SER A 108 -18.47 -2.56 4.37
C SER A 108 -19.97 -2.90 4.52
N CYS A 109 -20.72 -2.07 5.24
CA CYS A 109 -22.15 -2.22 5.47
C CYS A 109 -22.90 -0.88 5.30
N ASN A 110 -24.08 -0.94 4.70
CA ASN A 110 -25.03 0.16 4.61
C ASN A 110 -26.38 -0.26 5.22
N ALA A 111 -27.02 0.62 5.99
CA ALA A 111 -28.33 0.35 6.56
C ALA A 111 -29.26 1.56 6.54
N THR A 112 -30.56 1.29 6.49
CA THR A 112 -31.65 2.25 6.64
C THR A 112 -32.54 1.75 7.77
N VAL A 113 -32.69 2.56 8.81
CA VAL A 113 -33.41 2.22 10.05
C VAL A 113 -34.53 3.24 10.27
N LEU A 114 -35.75 2.75 10.48
CA LEU A 114 -36.88 3.56 10.90
C LEU A 114 -36.88 3.61 12.44
N MET A 115 -36.94 4.81 12.99
CA MET A 115 -36.85 5.07 14.42
C MET A 115 -38.11 5.81 14.88
N THR A 116 -38.80 5.22 15.86
CA THR A 116 -39.92 5.84 16.59
C THR A 116 -39.42 6.46 17.91
N GLU A 117 -40.31 6.86 18.81
CA GLU A 117 -39.92 7.28 20.17
C GLU A 117 -39.35 6.14 21.04
N THR A 118 -39.62 4.88 20.69
CA THR A 118 -39.30 3.69 21.51
C THR A 118 -38.50 2.60 20.80
N ASP A 119 -38.61 2.49 19.47
CA ASP A 119 -38.17 1.32 18.71
C ASP A 119 -37.37 1.70 17.46
N ALA A 120 -36.36 0.88 17.15
CA ALA A 120 -35.54 0.98 15.96
C ALA A 120 -35.76 -0.24 15.06
N ASP A 121 -36.57 -0.14 13.99
CA ASP A 121 -36.73 -1.22 13.02
C ASP A 121 -35.88 -1.00 11.77
N THR A 122 -35.07 -2.00 11.44
CA THR A 122 -34.19 -1.97 10.28
C THR A 122 -34.95 -2.38 9.02
N THR A 123 -35.30 -1.37 8.20
CA THR A 123 -36.02 -1.57 6.93
C THR A 123 -35.11 -2.19 5.87
N GLN A 124 -33.86 -1.74 5.79
CA GLN A 124 -32.83 -2.30 4.93
C GLN A 124 -31.50 -2.39 5.67
N VAL A 125 -30.79 -3.50 5.49
CA VAL A 125 -29.38 -3.62 5.83
C VAL A 125 -28.73 -4.55 4.81
N ASP A 126 -27.59 -4.12 4.30
CA ASP A 126 -26.73 -4.85 3.36
C ASP A 126 -25.29 -4.75 3.84
N CYS A 127 -24.55 -5.85 3.74
CA CYS A 127 -23.13 -5.94 4.10
C CYS A 127 -22.41 -6.74 3.03
N GLN A 128 -21.31 -6.20 2.52
CA GLN A 128 -20.54 -6.75 1.42
C GLN A 128 -19.65 -7.91 1.92
N LEU A 129 -20.30 -9.01 2.33
CA LEU A 129 -19.66 -10.27 2.73
C LEU A 129 -18.85 -10.87 1.59
N ASP A 130 -19.41 -10.75 0.39
CA ASP A 130 -18.86 -11.20 -0.88
C ASP A 130 -18.08 -10.06 -1.54
N ASP A 131 -16.83 -9.90 -1.10
CA ASP A 131 -15.80 -9.51 -2.06
C ASP A 131 -15.93 -10.41 -3.28
N TYR A 132 -15.77 -9.85 -4.49
CA TYR A 132 -15.52 -10.67 -5.68
C TYR A 132 -14.46 -11.72 -5.34
N ILE A 133 -14.64 -12.96 -5.82
CA ILE A 133 -13.54 -13.91 -5.90
C ILE A 133 -12.61 -13.44 -7.02
N VAL A 134 -11.89 -12.34 -6.73
CA VAL A 134 -10.50 -12.20 -7.12
C VAL A 134 -9.82 -13.35 -6.37
N PRO A 135 -9.42 -14.44 -7.04
CA PRO A 135 -8.56 -15.40 -6.37
C PRO A 135 -7.32 -14.63 -5.94
N GLU A 136 -7.02 -14.65 -4.64
CA GLU A 136 -5.71 -14.22 -4.16
C GLU A 136 -4.69 -15.04 -4.95
N LYS A 137 -4.01 -14.39 -5.90
CA LYS A 137 -3.29 -15.10 -6.95
C LYS A 137 -2.12 -15.81 -6.29
N ALA A 138 -2.28 -17.13 -6.11
CA ALA A 138 -1.34 -17.99 -5.40
C ALA A 138 0.09 -17.58 -5.71
N GLN A 139 0.81 -17.14 -4.66
CA GLN A 139 2.03 -16.35 -4.83
C GLN A 139 3.01 -17.09 -5.74
N CYS A 140 3.39 -16.43 -6.84
CA CYS A 140 4.20 -17.04 -7.88
C CYS A 140 5.62 -17.32 -7.35
N LEU A 141 5.84 -18.52 -6.82
CA LEU A 141 7.11 -18.93 -6.20
C LEU A 141 8.32 -18.86 -7.17
N GLY A 142 8.07 -18.92 -8.48
CA GLY A 142 9.05 -18.76 -9.55
C GLY A 142 9.13 -17.37 -10.18
N CYS A 143 8.45 -16.36 -9.63
CA CYS A 143 8.54 -14.97 -10.11
C CYS A 143 9.67 -14.20 -9.40
N PRO A 144 10.21 -13.13 -10.01
CA PRO A 144 11.11 -12.23 -9.32
C PRO A 144 10.42 -11.55 -8.13
N VAL A 145 11.10 -11.54 -6.98
CA VAL A 145 10.69 -10.81 -5.77
C VAL A 145 11.81 -9.83 -5.44
N GLU A 146 11.45 -8.58 -5.11
CA GLU A 146 12.42 -7.57 -4.65
C GLU A 146 13.12 -8.02 -3.36
N ILE A 147 14.38 -7.62 -3.21
CA ILE A 147 15.21 -7.86 -2.02
C ILE A 147 15.64 -6.51 -1.46
N ASP A 148 15.63 -6.39 -0.13
CA ASP A 148 16.25 -5.27 0.58
C ASP A 148 17.74 -5.14 0.23
N GLU A 149 18.19 -3.90 0.00
CA GLU A 149 19.59 -3.55 -0.30
C GLU A 149 20.56 -4.06 0.78
N ASN A 150 20.10 -4.25 2.02
CA ASN A 150 20.87 -4.71 3.17
C ASN A 150 20.87 -6.24 3.35
N SER A 151 20.28 -7.01 2.43
CA SER A 151 20.11 -8.46 2.59
C SER A 151 21.41 -9.25 2.35
N GLU A 152 21.72 -10.17 3.27
CA GLU A 152 22.85 -11.11 3.14
C GLU A 152 22.80 -11.94 1.85
N ASP A 153 21.60 -12.22 1.32
CA ASP A 153 21.37 -12.90 0.03
C ASP A 153 22.09 -12.21 -1.15
N LEU A 154 22.36 -10.90 -1.06
CA LEU A 154 23.02 -10.12 -2.10
C LEU A 154 24.55 -10.23 -2.09
N SER A 155 25.15 -10.66 -0.98
CA SER A 155 26.61 -10.62 -0.76
C SER A 155 27.39 -11.39 -1.84
N SER A 156 27.06 -12.67 -2.06
CA SER A 156 27.70 -13.49 -3.09
C SER A 156 27.42 -12.99 -4.52
N PRO A 157 26.17 -12.69 -4.93
CA PRO A 157 25.88 -12.07 -6.23
C PRO A 157 26.64 -10.76 -6.49
N LEU A 158 26.77 -9.87 -5.50
CA LEU A 158 27.51 -8.61 -5.63
C LEU A 158 29.02 -8.87 -5.77
N TYR A 159 29.60 -9.71 -4.92
CA TYR A 159 31.03 -10.07 -4.98
C TYR A 159 31.41 -10.61 -6.37
N VAL A 160 30.64 -11.55 -6.91
CA VAL A 160 30.86 -12.14 -8.24
C VAL A 160 30.72 -11.09 -9.35
N SER A 161 29.78 -10.16 -9.20
CA SER A 161 29.59 -9.06 -10.15
C SER A 161 30.76 -8.07 -10.14
N ILE A 162 31.24 -7.68 -8.95
CA ILE A 162 32.31 -6.69 -8.76
C ILE A 162 33.68 -7.28 -9.16
N SER A 163 33.97 -8.53 -8.78
CA SER A 163 35.18 -9.25 -9.22
C SER A 163 35.21 -9.40 -10.75
N LYS A 164 34.08 -9.76 -11.38
CA LYS A 164 34.00 -9.82 -12.83
C LYS A 164 34.16 -8.45 -13.50
N TYR A 165 33.56 -7.38 -12.97
CA TYR A 165 33.79 -6.04 -13.49
C TYR A 165 35.28 -5.65 -13.39
N ASN A 166 35.91 -5.88 -12.24
CA ASN A 166 37.31 -5.54 -12.02
C ASN A 166 38.27 -6.28 -12.96
N SER A 167 38.02 -7.55 -13.26
CA SER A 167 38.84 -8.34 -14.19
C SER A 167 38.66 -7.97 -15.69
N ILE A 168 37.52 -7.41 -16.10
CA ILE A 168 37.27 -7.00 -17.51
C ILE A 168 37.41 -5.49 -17.76
N SER A 169 37.41 -4.66 -16.71
CA SER A 169 37.47 -3.20 -16.84
C SER A 169 38.89 -2.71 -17.18
N ASN A 170 39.00 -1.81 -18.16
CA ASN A 170 40.25 -1.19 -18.59
C ASN A 170 40.82 -0.15 -17.60
N SER A 171 40.17 0.11 -16.47
CA SER A 171 40.72 0.99 -15.43
C SER A 171 42.00 0.41 -14.82
N ALA A 172 42.97 1.27 -14.53
CA ALA A 172 44.18 0.92 -13.78
C ALA A 172 43.91 0.67 -12.27
N HIS A 173 42.73 1.04 -11.77
CA HIS A 173 42.34 0.92 -10.35
C HIS A 173 41.15 -0.02 -10.18
N LEU A 174 41.10 -0.71 -9.04
CA LEU A 174 39.93 -1.51 -8.64
C LEU A 174 38.75 -0.61 -8.26
N PHE A 175 37.55 -1.14 -8.44
CA PHE A 175 36.27 -0.56 -8.05
C PHE A 175 35.64 -1.37 -6.91
N THR A 176 35.04 -0.69 -5.95
CA THR A 176 34.28 -1.28 -4.82
C THR A 176 32.81 -0.86 -4.88
N LEU A 177 31.93 -1.57 -4.18
CA LEU A 177 30.50 -1.22 -4.09
C LEU A 177 30.31 0.19 -3.51
N ASN A 178 29.37 0.96 -4.07
CA ASN A 178 29.02 2.29 -3.56
C ASN A 178 27.55 2.35 -3.12
N SER A 179 26.61 2.02 -4.00
CA SER A 179 25.19 1.89 -3.67
C SER A 179 24.55 0.72 -4.41
N ILE A 180 23.57 0.10 -3.77
CA ILE A 180 22.64 -0.84 -4.40
C ILE A 180 21.36 -0.07 -4.71
N GLY A 181 20.56 -0.56 -5.65
CA GLY A 181 19.18 -0.14 -5.83
C GLY A 181 18.29 -1.35 -6.09
N HIS A 182 17.67 -1.40 -7.27
CA HIS A 182 16.72 -2.46 -7.62
C HIS A 182 17.41 -3.83 -7.68
N ALA A 183 17.12 -4.67 -6.68
CA ALA A 183 17.64 -6.02 -6.55
C ALA A 183 16.48 -7.02 -6.45
N THR A 184 16.48 -8.07 -7.28
CA THR A 184 15.45 -9.14 -7.25
C THR A 184 16.07 -10.51 -7.22
N ARG A 185 15.42 -11.46 -6.52
CA ARG A 185 15.68 -12.90 -6.61
C ARG A 185 14.50 -13.59 -7.29
N GLN A 186 14.80 -14.49 -8.22
CA GLN A 186 13.85 -15.37 -8.87
C GLN A 186 14.29 -16.83 -8.69
N VAL A 187 13.36 -17.73 -8.36
CA VAL A 187 13.62 -19.18 -8.40
C VAL A 187 13.63 -19.65 -9.86
N VAL A 188 14.73 -20.28 -10.26
CA VAL A 188 14.96 -20.85 -11.60
C VAL A 188 15.60 -22.25 -11.42
N ALA A 189 16.42 -22.70 -12.37
CA ALA A 189 17.31 -23.84 -12.17
C ALA A 189 18.52 -23.47 -11.25
N GLY A 190 18.23 -22.87 -10.09
CA GLY A 190 19.13 -22.04 -9.27
C GLY A 190 18.34 -20.87 -8.65
N PHE A 191 19.04 -19.92 -8.03
CA PHE A 191 18.52 -18.58 -7.77
C PHE A 191 19.11 -17.61 -8.77
N ARG A 192 18.24 -16.89 -9.49
CA ARG A 192 18.63 -15.81 -10.39
C ARG A 192 18.50 -14.48 -9.66
N PHE A 193 19.61 -13.79 -9.48
CA PHE A 193 19.65 -12.43 -8.98
C PHE A 193 19.73 -11.46 -10.15
N LYS A 194 18.87 -10.44 -10.18
CA LYS A 194 19.07 -9.27 -11.04
C LYS A 194 19.31 -8.07 -10.15
N LEU A 195 20.43 -7.40 -10.38
CA LEU A 195 20.94 -6.34 -9.53
C LEU A 195 21.15 -5.06 -10.34
N ARG A 196 20.78 -3.93 -9.75
CA ARG A 196 21.29 -2.61 -10.11
C ARG A 196 22.09 -2.06 -8.95
N PHE A 197 23.31 -1.64 -9.23
CA PHE A 197 24.22 -1.06 -8.26
C PHE A 197 25.19 -0.14 -9.00
N ASP A 198 25.81 0.78 -8.27
CA ASP A 198 27.03 1.43 -8.73
C ASP A 198 28.23 1.05 -7.87
N MET A 199 29.39 1.19 -8.49
CA MET A 199 30.69 1.04 -7.87
C MET A 199 31.43 2.35 -7.94
N ARG A 200 32.28 2.59 -6.94
CA ARG A 200 33.20 3.71 -6.87
C ARG A 200 34.63 3.21 -6.97
N LYS A 201 35.46 3.95 -7.71
CA LYS A 201 36.89 3.71 -7.84
C LYS A 201 37.60 3.78 -6.49
N THR A 202 38.56 2.89 -6.29
CA THR A 202 39.37 2.78 -5.07
C THR A 202 40.80 3.27 -5.30
N LYS A 203 41.55 3.46 -4.22
CA LYS A 203 42.99 3.74 -4.27
C LYS A 203 43.85 2.50 -4.59
N CYS A 204 43.27 1.31 -4.71
CA CYS A 204 44.00 0.08 -5.07
C CYS A 204 44.30 0.01 -6.58
N ALA A 205 45.58 -0.05 -6.95
CA ALA A 205 46.02 -0.30 -8.32
C ALA A 205 45.92 -1.79 -8.69
N LYS A 206 45.39 -2.10 -9.90
CA LYS A 206 45.25 -3.48 -10.39
C LYS A 206 46.57 -4.20 -10.67
N SER A 207 47.67 -3.44 -10.79
CA SER A 207 49.03 -3.98 -10.92
C SER A 207 49.57 -4.57 -9.62
N GLU A 208 48.99 -4.19 -8.47
CA GLU A 208 49.42 -4.59 -7.13
C GLU A 208 48.38 -5.48 -6.44
N HIS A 209 47.10 -5.31 -6.78
CA HIS A 209 45.98 -6.09 -6.26
C HIS A 209 45.19 -6.74 -7.39
N GLN A 210 45.26 -8.07 -7.48
CA GLN A 210 44.50 -8.86 -8.47
C GLN A 210 42.99 -8.88 -8.16
N ASP A 211 42.64 -8.92 -6.86
CA ASP A 211 41.27 -8.98 -6.36
C ASP A 211 41.00 -7.86 -5.34
N LEU A 212 39.73 -7.52 -5.15
CA LEU A 212 39.28 -6.52 -4.19
C LEU A 212 39.44 -7.06 -2.75
N ASN A 213 40.09 -6.28 -1.90
CA ASN A 213 40.33 -6.59 -0.48
C ASN A 213 39.76 -5.47 0.40
N GLU A 214 39.56 -5.73 1.70
CA GLU A 214 38.98 -4.78 2.68
C GLU A 214 39.77 -3.47 2.80
N LEU A 215 41.06 -3.49 2.46
CA LEU A 215 41.95 -2.31 2.43
C LEU A 215 41.70 -1.38 1.22
N CYS A 216 40.90 -1.79 0.23
CA CYS A 216 40.64 -1.01 -0.99
C CYS A 216 39.54 0.03 -0.77
N VAL A 217 39.86 1.05 0.01
CA VAL A 217 39.01 2.23 0.29
C VAL A 217 38.76 3.03 -1.00
N PRO A 218 37.54 3.58 -1.20
CA PRO A 218 37.24 4.53 -2.27
C PRO A 218 38.24 5.69 -2.38
N ASP A 219 38.40 6.24 -3.59
CA ASP A 219 39.14 7.48 -3.79
C ASP A 219 38.22 8.70 -3.62
N GLU A 220 38.57 9.55 -2.65
CA GLU A 220 37.93 10.84 -2.36
C GLU A 220 38.46 11.99 -3.24
N GLU A 221 39.62 11.80 -3.88
CA GLU A 221 40.25 12.82 -4.73
C GLU A 221 39.86 12.63 -6.20
N ASN A 222 39.95 11.40 -6.74
CA ASN A 222 39.60 11.08 -8.13
C ASN A 222 38.29 10.29 -8.20
N VAL A 223 37.20 10.93 -7.79
CA VAL A 223 35.85 10.34 -7.73
C VAL A 223 35.38 9.90 -9.12
N GLU A 224 35.32 8.59 -9.35
CA GLU A 224 34.91 7.95 -10.60
C GLU A 224 33.94 6.81 -10.26
N PHE A 225 32.83 6.74 -11.00
CA PHE A 225 31.74 5.78 -10.76
C PHE A 225 31.46 4.92 -12.00
N ALA A 226 31.01 3.69 -11.77
CA ALA A 226 30.48 2.80 -12.80
C ALA A 226 29.17 2.15 -12.32
N ASN A 227 28.10 2.37 -13.06
CA ASN A 227 26.76 1.83 -12.82
C ASN A 227 26.58 0.54 -13.63
N CYS A 228 26.12 -0.54 -12.99
CA CYS A 228 25.96 -1.85 -13.59
C CYS A 228 24.55 -2.43 -13.42
N ASN A 229 24.02 -2.97 -14.52
CA ASN A 229 23.01 -4.03 -14.46
C ASN A 229 23.76 -5.37 -14.42
N SER A 230 23.50 -6.19 -13.40
CA SER A 230 24.02 -7.56 -13.30
C SER A 230 22.89 -8.58 -13.30
N THR A 231 23.11 -9.72 -13.94
CA THR A 231 22.33 -10.94 -13.72
C THR A 231 23.27 -12.06 -13.29
N VAL A 232 23.05 -12.64 -12.10
CA VAL A 232 23.88 -13.70 -11.54
C VAL A 232 23.01 -14.92 -11.23
N ASP A 233 23.36 -16.06 -11.81
CA ASP A 233 22.72 -17.34 -11.47
C ASP A 233 23.60 -18.08 -10.45
N VAL A 234 23.00 -18.44 -9.31
CA VAL A 234 23.67 -19.05 -8.16
C VAL A 234 22.95 -20.35 -7.76
N ALA A 235 23.64 -21.48 -7.78
CA ALA A 235 23.08 -22.79 -7.42
C ALA A 235 24.06 -23.57 -6.53
N PRO A 236 24.17 -23.25 -5.22
CA PRO A 236 25.24 -23.78 -4.37
C PRO A 236 25.29 -25.31 -4.30
N TRP A 237 24.12 -25.97 -4.42
CA TRP A 237 23.98 -27.43 -4.45
C TRP A 237 24.57 -28.12 -5.70
N ARG A 238 24.99 -27.37 -6.73
CA ARG A 238 25.72 -27.93 -7.89
C ARG A 238 27.24 -27.90 -7.74
N LEU A 239 27.76 -27.17 -6.75
CA LEU A 239 29.20 -26.90 -6.60
C LEU A 239 29.85 -26.20 -7.81
N GLU A 240 29.03 -25.59 -8.69
CA GLU A 240 29.46 -24.79 -9.84
C GLU A 240 29.78 -23.36 -9.39
N PRO A 241 30.87 -22.73 -9.90
CA PRO A 241 31.14 -21.32 -9.61
C PRO A 241 30.07 -20.43 -10.26
N PRO A 242 29.41 -19.52 -9.51
CA PRO A 242 28.38 -18.64 -10.05
C PRO A 242 28.94 -17.71 -11.12
N GLN A 243 28.15 -17.46 -12.18
CA GLN A 243 28.55 -16.57 -13.26
C GLN A 243 27.64 -15.34 -13.33
N ALA A 244 28.26 -14.16 -13.27
CA ALA A 244 27.59 -12.89 -13.55
C ALA A 244 27.61 -12.56 -15.05
N HIS A 245 26.50 -12.06 -15.57
CA HIS A 245 26.42 -11.29 -16.81
C HIS A 245 26.28 -9.81 -16.45
N LEU A 246 27.05 -8.94 -17.11
CA LEU A 246 27.20 -7.53 -16.74
C LEU A 246 27.01 -6.61 -17.94
N GLU A 247 26.19 -5.57 -17.76
CA GLU A 247 26.08 -4.42 -18.65
C GLU A 247 26.33 -3.16 -17.80
N CYS A 248 27.46 -2.48 -18.03
CA CYS A 248 27.91 -1.37 -17.19
C CYS A 248 28.23 -0.10 -17.99
N GLU A 249 27.89 1.06 -17.44
CA GLU A 249 28.08 2.39 -18.03
C GLU A 249 28.83 3.32 -17.04
N PRO A 250 29.63 4.29 -17.52
CA PRO A 250 30.26 5.29 -16.65
C PRO A 250 29.24 6.21 -15.99
N GLY A 251 29.43 6.49 -14.70
CA GLY A 251 28.55 7.34 -13.89
C GLY A 251 27.98 6.62 -12.67
N ALA A 252 27.38 7.39 -11.77
CA ALA A 252 26.70 6.87 -10.59
C ALA A 252 25.33 6.25 -10.95
N LEU A 253 24.75 5.48 -10.03
CA LEU A 253 23.39 4.99 -10.14
C LEU A 253 22.44 6.19 -10.13
N PRO A 254 21.59 6.41 -11.16
CA PRO A 254 20.63 7.50 -11.13
C PRO A 254 19.65 7.26 -9.97
N PRO A 255 19.29 8.30 -9.19
CA PRO A 255 18.41 8.14 -8.05
C PRO A 255 17.07 7.53 -8.49
N MET A 256 16.44 6.76 -7.60
CA MET A 256 15.17 6.06 -7.83
C MET A 256 13.97 7.04 -7.87
N LEU A 257 14.02 7.99 -8.80
CA LEU A 257 12.89 8.79 -9.21
C LEU A 257 11.83 7.84 -9.75
N TYR A 258 10.68 7.77 -9.06
CA TYR A 258 9.48 7.00 -9.42
C TYR A 258 8.82 7.50 -10.72
N THR A 259 9.58 7.48 -11.81
CA THR A 259 9.10 7.65 -13.17
C THR A 259 8.27 6.43 -13.53
N ARG A 260 7.01 6.43 -13.08
CA ARG A 260 5.94 5.61 -13.63
C ARG A 260 5.86 5.88 -15.13
N ARG A 261 6.67 5.15 -15.92
CA ARG A 261 6.65 5.19 -17.38
C ARG A 261 5.24 4.79 -17.81
N ARG A 262 4.41 5.78 -18.13
CA ARG A 262 3.04 5.54 -18.58
C ARG A 262 3.11 4.60 -19.80
N PRO A 263 2.22 3.60 -19.91
CA PRO A 263 2.17 2.75 -21.09
C PRO A 263 2.12 3.61 -22.36
N PRO A 264 2.90 3.27 -23.41
CA PRO A 264 2.94 4.05 -24.64
C PRO A 264 1.52 4.15 -25.23
N GLY A 265 0.99 5.37 -25.29
CA GLY A 265 -0.38 5.67 -25.69
C GLY A 265 -1.18 6.52 -24.69
N TRP A 266 -0.83 6.54 -23.39
CA TRP A 266 -1.58 7.25 -22.34
C TRP A 266 -1.21 8.75 -22.20
N SER A 267 -1.37 9.49 -23.30
CA SER A 267 -1.26 10.96 -23.37
C SER A 267 -2.64 11.63 -23.24
N PRO A 268 -2.88 12.51 -22.24
CA PRO A 268 -4.24 12.98 -21.90
C PRO A 268 -4.82 14.07 -22.82
N LEU A 269 -4.19 14.41 -23.94
CA LEU A 269 -4.50 15.59 -24.76
C LEU A 269 -4.77 15.27 -26.24
N ARG A 270 -5.76 14.39 -26.52
CA ARG A 270 -6.14 14.04 -27.91
C ARG A 270 -7.55 14.44 -28.39
N ASN A 271 -8.39 15.02 -27.53
CA ASN A 271 -9.81 15.31 -27.81
C ASN A 271 -10.19 16.81 -27.81
N LEU A 272 -9.26 17.74 -28.06
CA LEU A 272 -9.53 19.20 -28.03
C LEU A 272 -9.33 19.95 -29.37
N LEU A 273 -9.23 19.24 -30.49
CA LEU A 273 -9.23 19.85 -31.84
C LEU A 273 -10.13 19.09 -32.82
N TYR A 274 -11.43 19.02 -32.49
CA TYR A 274 -12.48 18.74 -33.49
C TYR A 274 -13.70 19.64 -33.26
N ASN A 275 -13.55 20.91 -33.63
CA ASN A 275 -14.64 21.76 -34.09
C ASN A 275 -14.04 22.91 -34.90
N VAL A 276 -14.25 22.88 -36.23
CA VAL A 276 -13.87 23.97 -37.14
C VAL A 276 -15.14 24.62 -37.67
N PRO A 277 -15.53 25.79 -37.15
CA PRO A 277 -16.33 26.76 -37.88
C PRO A 277 -15.45 27.60 -38.83
N SER A 278 -16.01 28.02 -39.96
CA SER A 278 -15.33 28.81 -41.00
C SER A 278 -15.03 30.26 -40.58
N ALA A 279 -13.95 30.82 -41.11
CA ALA A 279 -13.48 32.19 -40.85
C ALA A 279 -14.44 33.30 -41.36
N PRO A 280 -14.25 34.55 -40.88
CA PRO A 280 -13.73 35.55 -41.82
C PRO A 280 -12.63 36.50 -41.28
N THR A 281 -11.59 36.66 -42.10
CA THR A 281 -10.93 37.93 -42.52
C THR A 281 -10.39 38.97 -41.50
N SER A 282 -9.05 39.04 -41.46
CA SER A 282 -8.15 40.22 -41.28
C SER A 282 -8.14 41.09 -40.00
N SER A 283 -6.99 41.07 -39.30
CA SER A 283 -6.24 42.25 -38.80
C SER A 283 -4.79 41.84 -38.42
N PRO A 284 -3.80 42.76 -38.28
CA PRO A 284 -2.36 42.42 -38.22
C PRO A 284 -1.81 42.16 -36.79
N PRO A 285 -0.62 41.51 -36.65
CA PRO A 285 -0.07 41.12 -35.35
C PRO A 285 0.65 42.25 -34.59
N PRO A 286 0.69 42.21 -33.24
CA PRO A 286 1.47 43.12 -32.40
C PRO A 286 2.97 42.73 -32.32
N PRO A 287 3.87 43.68 -31.97
CA PRO A 287 5.32 43.46 -31.90
C PRO A 287 5.79 42.77 -30.61
N PRO A 288 7.01 42.16 -30.60
CA PRO A 288 7.58 41.48 -29.45
C PRO A 288 8.20 42.42 -28.39
N PRO A 289 8.31 41.99 -27.11
CA PRO A 289 8.92 42.77 -26.03
C PRO A 289 10.47 42.74 -26.02
N PRO A 290 11.12 43.74 -25.40
CA PRO A 290 12.59 43.87 -25.35
C PRO A 290 13.29 43.02 -24.26
N PRO A 291 14.61 42.75 -24.38
CA PRO A 291 15.39 41.94 -23.43
C PRO A 291 15.92 42.71 -22.21
N PRO A 292 16.33 42.02 -21.12
CA PRO A 292 16.85 42.63 -19.89
C PRO A 292 18.35 43.01 -19.95
N PRO A 293 18.82 44.00 -19.15
CA PRO A 293 20.23 44.41 -19.06
C PRO A 293 21.08 43.55 -18.09
N PRO A 294 22.44 43.56 -18.24
CA PRO A 294 23.38 42.72 -17.48
C PRO A 294 23.87 43.35 -16.14
N PRO A 295 24.59 42.59 -15.28
CA PRO A 295 24.88 42.97 -13.89
C PRO A 295 26.32 43.44 -13.60
N SER A 296 26.48 44.17 -12.47
CA SER A 296 27.75 44.54 -11.82
C SER A 296 27.48 45.15 -10.43
N SER A 297 28.31 45.07 -9.38
CA SER A 297 29.43 44.17 -9.02
C SER A 297 29.95 44.58 -7.62
N THR A 298 30.54 43.66 -6.83
CA THR A 298 31.39 43.89 -5.62
C THR A 298 30.77 44.62 -4.40
N ALA A 299 31.21 44.43 -3.13
CA ALA A 299 31.92 43.33 -2.45
C ALA A 299 31.98 43.56 -0.91
N LEU A 300 32.26 42.49 -0.14
CA LEU A 300 32.99 42.43 1.15
C LEU A 300 32.55 43.27 2.39
N ALA A 301 32.28 42.57 3.53
CA ALA A 301 32.97 42.68 4.84
C ALA A 301 32.10 42.11 6.00
N GLN A 302 32.69 41.89 7.19
CA GLN A 302 32.09 41.30 8.40
C GLN A 302 32.31 42.18 9.66
N GLU A 303 31.85 41.69 10.82
CA GLU A 303 32.12 42.18 12.21
C GLU A 303 31.30 43.42 12.66
N GLU A 304 30.90 43.65 13.92
CA GLU A 304 31.02 42.97 15.25
C GLU A 304 29.62 43.03 15.95
N SER A 305 29.17 42.15 16.87
CA SER A 305 29.52 41.87 18.30
C SER A 305 28.99 42.89 19.35
N SER A 306 28.83 42.44 20.62
CA SER A 306 28.31 43.16 21.82
C SER A 306 26.79 43.49 21.82
N GLU A 307 25.99 43.51 22.92
CA GLU A 307 26.06 43.16 24.38
C GLU A 307 24.58 43.15 24.93
N GLU A 308 24.15 42.69 26.13
CA GLU A 308 24.78 42.12 27.35
C GLU A 308 23.92 40.94 27.95
N ASP A 309 23.21 41.11 29.08
CA ASP A 309 22.46 40.09 29.86
C ASP A 309 21.16 40.63 30.49
N THR A 310 20.18 39.76 30.81
CA THR A 310 19.31 39.94 32.00
C THR A 310 18.73 38.60 32.52
N THR A 311 19.46 37.95 33.45
CA THR A 311 18.95 37.30 34.70
C THR A 311 17.65 36.44 34.66
N ALA A 312 17.77 35.14 34.96
CA ALA A 312 16.66 34.24 35.34
C ALA A 312 16.54 34.08 36.88
N PRO A 313 15.40 33.58 37.45
CA PRO A 313 15.26 32.10 37.56
C PRO A 313 13.83 31.49 37.57
N LYS A 314 13.80 30.22 37.09
CA LYS A 314 12.96 29.04 37.42
C LYS A 314 12.30 29.08 38.84
N PRO A 315 11.05 28.57 39.08
CA PRO A 315 10.64 27.17 38.84
C PRO A 315 9.13 26.98 38.48
N THR A 316 8.50 25.79 38.41
CA THR A 316 8.86 24.37 38.66
C THR A 316 8.09 23.48 37.67
N ALA A 317 8.61 22.30 37.29
CA ALA A 317 7.87 21.33 36.48
C ALA A 317 7.76 19.96 37.18
N SER A 318 6.52 19.49 37.41
CA SER A 318 6.16 18.10 37.74
C SER A 318 4.64 17.93 37.80
N VAL A 319 4.09 16.92 37.12
CA VAL A 319 2.96 16.02 37.49
C VAL A 319 2.29 15.43 36.23
N LEU A 320 2.50 14.12 36.06
CA LEU A 320 1.66 13.06 35.46
C LEU A 320 0.51 13.37 34.46
N ALA A 321 0.74 12.93 33.22
CA ALA A 321 -0.01 11.87 32.49
C ALA A 321 -1.43 12.08 31.90
N ILE A 322 -1.69 11.35 30.79
CA ILE A 322 -2.94 11.12 30.02
C ILE A 322 -3.61 12.41 29.44
N THR A 323 -4.21 12.45 28.23
CA THR A 323 -4.68 11.43 27.27
C THR A 323 -4.34 11.72 25.79
N GLU A 324 -4.28 10.61 25.04
CA GLU A 324 -4.58 10.34 23.61
C GLU A 324 -5.05 11.45 22.63
N ASP A 325 -4.65 11.27 21.36
CA ASP A 325 -5.05 12.10 20.21
C ASP A 325 -6.56 12.07 19.91
N VAL A 326 -7.16 13.26 19.77
CA VAL A 326 -8.51 13.45 19.22
C VAL A 326 -8.40 13.60 17.70
N ASN A 327 -9.00 12.65 16.97
CA ASN A 327 -9.05 12.68 15.50
C ASN A 327 -10.24 13.54 15.03
N ASP A 328 -9.97 14.76 14.58
CA ASP A 328 -10.95 15.75 14.11
C ASP A 328 -11.70 15.30 12.83
N SER A 329 -12.68 14.43 13.02
CA SER A 329 -13.78 14.20 12.08
C SER A 329 -14.94 15.14 12.46
N PRO A 330 -15.47 15.99 11.55
CA PRO A 330 -16.50 16.98 11.88
C PRO A 330 -17.81 16.43 12.47
N PHE A 331 -18.03 15.11 12.41
CA PHE A 331 -19.19 14.40 12.97
C PHE A 331 -18.79 13.35 14.02
N HIS A 332 -17.58 13.47 14.59
CA HIS A 332 -17.02 12.58 15.62
C HIS A 332 -17.14 11.07 15.28
N CYS A 333 -16.89 10.68 14.03
CA CYS A 333 -16.96 9.27 13.65
C CYS A 333 -15.67 8.52 14.08
N PRO A 334 -15.78 7.44 14.88
CA PRO A 334 -14.63 6.82 15.52
C PRO A 334 -13.70 6.18 14.47
N SER A 335 -12.41 6.54 14.53
CA SER A 335 -11.34 5.95 13.73
C SER A 335 -10.73 4.69 14.37
N LYS A 336 -10.97 4.47 15.66
CA LYS A 336 -10.64 3.25 16.40
C LYS A 336 -11.81 2.27 16.35
N ALA A 337 -11.50 0.98 16.49
CA ALA A 337 -12.50 -0.07 16.49
C ALA A 337 -13.31 -0.12 17.80
N TRP A 338 -14.59 -0.50 17.69
CA TRP A 338 -15.54 -0.70 18.81
C TRP A 338 -15.03 -1.65 19.91
N LYS A 339 -14.10 -2.54 19.58
CA LYS A 339 -13.28 -3.31 20.53
C LYS A 339 -11.83 -3.33 20.09
N ALA A 340 -10.91 -3.68 20.99
CA ALA A 340 -9.54 -3.98 20.61
C ALA A 340 -9.51 -5.14 19.59
N PHE A 341 -8.84 -4.93 18.46
CA PHE A 341 -8.59 -5.96 17.45
C PHE A 341 -7.11 -6.32 17.43
N HIS A 342 -6.83 -7.60 17.62
CA HIS A 342 -5.49 -8.16 17.53
C HIS A 342 -5.48 -9.20 16.40
N PRO A 343 -5.03 -8.84 15.18
CA PRO A 343 -4.90 -9.82 14.10
C PRO A 343 -3.87 -10.88 14.49
N ALA A 344 -4.10 -12.13 14.09
CA ALA A 344 -3.07 -13.15 14.16
C ALA A 344 -1.88 -12.73 13.27
N PRO A 345 -0.62 -12.93 13.71
CA PRO A 345 0.52 -12.72 12.83
C PRO A 345 0.44 -13.67 11.64
N ASP A 346 0.78 -13.20 10.44
CA ASP A 346 0.89 -14.04 9.26
C ASP A 346 1.84 -15.22 9.58
N ALA A 347 1.35 -16.44 9.40
CA ALA A 347 2.07 -17.64 9.84
C ALA A 347 3.38 -17.79 9.06
N ALA A 348 4.51 -17.47 9.70
CA ALA A 348 5.83 -17.69 9.14
C ALA A 348 5.97 -19.15 8.69
N PRO A 349 6.57 -19.44 7.51
CA PRO A 349 6.68 -20.80 7.01
C PRO A 349 7.42 -21.67 8.04
N THR A 350 6.69 -22.60 8.64
CA THR A 350 7.16 -23.33 9.81
C THR A 350 8.43 -24.10 9.46
N LYS A 351 9.58 -23.61 9.94
CA LYS A 351 10.88 -24.27 9.78
C LYS A 351 10.74 -25.68 10.35
N ALA A 352 10.75 -26.68 9.47
CA ALA A 352 10.43 -28.04 9.85
C ALA A 352 11.34 -28.50 11.00
N THR A 353 10.75 -28.81 12.14
CA THR A 353 11.46 -29.43 13.26
C THR A 353 11.99 -30.77 12.76
N VAL A 354 13.32 -30.90 12.71
CA VAL A 354 13.97 -32.18 12.36
C VAL A 354 13.87 -33.10 13.56
N GLU A 355 12.69 -33.70 13.73
CA GLU A 355 12.47 -34.75 14.71
C GLU A 355 13.09 -36.04 14.19
N ALA A 356 14.22 -36.41 14.79
CA ALA A 356 15.09 -37.48 14.29
C ALA A 356 14.46 -38.87 14.48
N SER A 357 13.73 -39.33 13.47
CA SER A 357 13.33 -40.74 13.34
C SER A 357 14.50 -41.62 12.86
N PRO A 358 14.55 -42.92 13.19
CA PRO A 358 15.71 -43.76 12.91
C PRO A 358 16.01 -43.95 11.42
N GLN A 359 17.30 -43.98 11.10
CA GLN A 359 17.83 -44.21 9.76
C GLN A 359 17.42 -45.60 9.22
N PRO A 360 16.72 -45.70 8.08
CA PRO A 360 16.37 -46.98 7.48
C PRO A 360 17.59 -47.67 6.83
N SER A 361 17.54 -49.00 6.77
CA SER A 361 18.61 -49.84 6.21
C SER A 361 18.88 -49.56 4.73
N ALA A 362 20.15 -49.52 4.35
CA ALA A 362 20.58 -49.34 2.96
C ALA A 362 20.55 -50.65 2.16
N ASP A 363 19.35 -51.19 1.93
CA ASP A 363 19.08 -52.29 0.99
C ASP A 363 17.75 -52.05 0.28
N GLY A 364 17.78 -51.33 -0.84
CA GLY A 364 16.60 -50.97 -1.62
C GLY A 364 16.96 -50.26 -2.93
N VAL A 365 16.91 -51.00 -4.04
CA VAL A 365 17.16 -50.44 -5.38
C VAL A 365 15.88 -49.77 -5.88
N PHE A 366 15.85 -48.44 -5.87
CA PHE A 366 14.83 -47.67 -6.59
C PHE A 366 15.02 -47.82 -8.10
N SER A 367 13.91 -47.73 -8.85
CA SER A 367 13.91 -47.76 -10.32
C SER A 367 12.94 -46.73 -10.89
N ASP A 368 13.16 -46.26 -12.11
CA ASP A 368 12.50 -45.08 -12.69
C ASP A 368 10.97 -45.19 -12.93
N ILE A 369 10.34 -46.28 -12.50
CA ILE A 369 8.89 -46.52 -12.59
C ILE A 369 8.12 -45.71 -11.53
N ASP A 370 8.72 -45.39 -10.39
CA ASP A 370 8.06 -44.73 -9.25
C ASP A 370 7.79 -43.22 -9.46
N LEU A 371 8.13 -42.66 -10.63
CA LEU A 371 7.99 -41.24 -10.96
C LEU A 371 6.78 -40.91 -11.87
N LEU A 372 5.85 -41.84 -12.06
CA LEU A 372 4.63 -41.65 -12.85
C LEU A 372 3.36 -41.95 -12.03
N GLY A 373 3.00 -41.01 -11.14
CA GLY A 373 1.75 -40.96 -10.38
C GLY A 373 1.09 -39.60 -10.46
#